data_AF-A0A952B5K0-F1
#
_entry.id   AF-A0A952B5K0-F1
#
_cell.length_a   1.000
_cell.length_b   1.000
_cell.length_c   1.000
_cell.angle_alpha   90.00
_cell.angle_beta   90.00
_cell.angle_gamma   90.00
#
_symmetry.space_group_name_H-M   'P 1'
#
loop_
_entity.id
_entity.type
_entity.pdbx_description
1 polymer ?
#
loop_
_entity_poly.entity_id
_entity_poly.type
_entity_poly.pdbx_seq_one_letter_code
_entity_poly.pdbx_strand_id
1 'polypeptide(L)'
;MKKLVIIVMCALLLSSFFAFAGGKKEAEPVKEGKLFEGVTVSVVAHSGHHATPWYNEAPVLKEKYGLELNVIEITADEIYSRVVLELTQRTGAYDIVQYNSAWIGDYEAYILPLDDYVVQDNDEIGFADILPAFNKAQNLWGGKKVSVTIDGDTFLFYYRKDLFEDAGEKAAFK
;
A
#
# COMPACT_ATOMS: atom_id res chain seq x y z
N MET A 1 -43.30 -10.33 -58.15
CA MET A 1 -42.78 -9.38 -57.13
C MET A 1 -43.43 -9.52 -55.75
N LYS A 2 -44.71 -9.91 -55.60
CA LYS A 2 -45.34 -10.08 -54.27
C LYS A 2 -44.99 -11.36 -53.50
N LYS A 3 -44.48 -12.42 -54.16
CA LYS A 3 -44.08 -13.68 -53.49
C LYS A 3 -42.61 -13.71 -53.02
N LEU A 4 -41.76 -12.82 -53.55
CA LEU A 4 -40.34 -12.73 -53.18
C LEU A 4 -40.11 -11.87 -51.93
N VAL A 5 -40.99 -10.89 -51.69
CA VAL A 5 -40.93 -9.99 -50.52
C VAL A 5 -41.31 -10.71 -49.21
N ILE A 6 -42.21 -11.70 -49.27
CA ILE A 6 -42.68 -12.44 -48.08
C ILE A 6 -41.60 -13.40 -47.55
N ILE A 7 -40.78 -13.98 -48.42
CA ILE A 7 -39.71 -14.91 -48.01
C ILE A 7 -38.54 -14.16 -47.36
N VAL A 8 -38.23 -12.95 -47.82
CA VAL A 8 -37.18 -12.10 -47.22
C VAL A 8 -37.64 -11.50 -45.88
N MET A 9 -38.93 -11.23 -45.70
CA MET A 9 -39.47 -10.72 -44.42
C MET A 9 -39.56 -11.79 -43.33
N CYS A 10 -39.77 -13.08 -43.68
CA CYS A 10 -39.71 -14.17 -42.71
C CYS A 10 -38.26 -14.57 -42.35
N ALA A 11 -37.29 -14.39 -43.26
CA ALA A 11 -35.87 -14.64 -42.97
C ALA A 11 -35.24 -13.57 -42.06
N LEU A 12 -35.78 -12.33 -42.07
CA LEU A 12 -35.32 -11.24 -41.19
C LEU A 12 -35.99 -11.23 -39.81
N LEU A 13 -37.04 -12.05 -39.60
CA LEU A 13 -37.72 -12.20 -38.30
C LEU A 13 -37.23 -13.42 -37.49
N LEU A 14 -36.28 -14.19 -38.02
CA LEU A 14 -35.65 -15.34 -37.34
C LEU A 14 -34.23 -15.06 -36.82
N SER A 15 -33.68 -13.86 -37.02
CA SER A 15 -32.38 -13.44 -36.47
C SER A 15 -32.47 -12.64 -35.17
N SER A 16 -33.67 -12.45 -34.60
CA SER A 16 -33.91 -11.66 -33.39
C SER A 16 -34.14 -12.48 -32.11
N PHE A 17 -33.82 -13.78 -32.11
CA PHE A 17 -34.00 -14.66 -30.94
C PHE A 17 -32.69 -15.10 -30.23
N PHE A 18 -31.55 -14.52 -30.58
CA PHE A 18 -30.26 -14.75 -29.88
C PHE A 18 -29.62 -13.43 -29.44
N ALA A 19 -30.27 -12.69 -28.54
CA ALA A 19 -29.63 -11.58 -27.83
C ALA A 19 -30.38 -11.20 -26.54
N PHE A 20 -30.68 -12.19 -25.70
CA PHE A 20 -30.93 -11.93 -24.28
C PHE A 20 -30.39 -13.08 -23.43
N ALA A 21 -29.11 -13.41 -23.62
CA ALA A 21 -28.35 -14.06 -22.58
C ALA A 21 -27.93 -12.95 -21.61
N GLY A 22 -28.81 -12.62 -20.68
CA GLY A 22 -28.43 -11.91 -19.46
C GLY A 22 -27.42 -12.79 -18.74
N GLY A 23 -26.14 -12.60 -19.04
CA GLY A 23 -25.03 -13.20 -18.32
C GLY A 23 -25.09 -12.71 -16.88
N LYS A 24 -25.83 -13.44 -16.04
CA LYS A 24 -25.40 -13.62 -14.66
C LYS A 24 -23.95 -14.08 -14.79
N LYS A 25 -23.00 -13.25 -14.35
CA LYS A 25 -21.68 -13.76 -13.97
C LYS A 25 -21.98 -14.96 -13.09
N GLU A 26 -21.69 -16.17 -13.58
CA GLU A 26 -21.61 -17.33 -12.71
C GLU A 26 -20.70 -16.91 -11.57
N ALA A 27 -21.22 -16.97 -10.35
CA ALA A 27 -20.42 -16.73 -9.17
C ALA A 27 -19.24 -17.69 -9.28
N GLU A 28 -18.02 -17.15 -9.32
CA GLU A 28 -16.82 -17.98 -9.27
C GLU A 28 -16.97 -18.94 -8.08
N PRO A 29 -16.62 -20.22 -8.26
CA PRO A 29 -16.69 -21.17 -7.17
C PRO A 29 -15.96 -20.58 -5.97
N VAL A 30 -16.68 -20.45 -4.85
CA VAL A 30 -16.12 -19.96 -3.59
C VAL A 30 -14.89 -20.83 -3.32
N LYS A 31 -13.69 -20.24 -3.40
CA LYS A 31 -12.48 -20.92 -2.96
C LYS A 31 -12.73 -21.38 -1.52
N GLU A 32 -12.80 -22.69 -1.30
CA GLU A 32 -12.69 -23.24 0.05
C GLU A 32 -11.29 -22.87 0.55
N GLY A 33 -11.23 -21.95 1.51
CA GLY A 33 -9.98 -21.38 2.03
C GLY A 33 -10.13 -19.90 2.35
N LYS A 34 -9.19 -19.36 3.11
CA LYS A 34 -9.16 -17.91 3.35
C LYS A 34 -8.79 -17.16 2.07
N LEU A 35 -9.19 -15.89 1.97
CA LEU A 35 -9.09 -15.08 0.74
C LEU A 35 -7.70 -15.08 0.08
N PHE A 36 -6.65 -15.09 0.90
CA PHE A 36 -5.24 -15.02 0.47
C PHE A 36 -4.43 -16.23 0.94
N GLU A 37 -5.08 -17.39 1.12
CA GLU A 37 -4.39 -18.60 1.54
C GLU A 37 -3.29 -19.02 0.54
N GLY A 38 -2.08 -19.25 1.05
CA GLY A 38 -0.90 -19.56 0.25
C GLY A 38 -0.19 -18.34 -0.37
N VAL A 39 -0.66 -17.11 -0.09
CA VAL A 39 0.00 -15.87 -0.51
C VAL A 39 0.93 -15.40 0.60
N THR A 40 2.18 -15.09 0.22
CA THR A 40 3.16 -14.42 1.08
C THR A 40 3.42 -13.03 0.55
N VAL A 41 3.37 -12.03 1.43
CA VAL A 41 3.74 -10.64 1.14
C VAL A 41 5.05 -10.32 1.85
N SER A 42 6.07 -9.94 1.08
CA SER A 42 7.38 -9.56 1.58
C SER A 42 7.44 -8.07 1.86
N VAL A 43 7.65 -7.72 3.12
CA VAL A 43 7.74 -6.33 3.59
C VAL A 43 9.19 -6.04 3.96
N VAL A 44 9.83 -5.10 3.27
CA VAL A 44 11.13 -4.59 3.72
C VAL A 44 10.93 -3.44 4.71
N ALA A 45 11.52 -3.59 5.90
CA ALA A 45 11.33 -2.70 7.03
C ALA A 45 12.66 -2.26 7.62
N HIS A 46 12.69 -1.05 8.17
CA HIS A 46 13.79 -0.62 9.01
C HIS A 46 13.83 -1.53 10.25
N SER A 47 15.01 -2.04 10.60
CA SER A 47 15.15 -2.97 11.70
C SER A 47 14.78 -2.39 13.07
N GLY A 48 14.47 -3.26 14.03
CA GLY A 48 14.15 -2.88 15.41
C GLY A 48 12.70 -2.42 15.58
N HIS A 49 12.49 -1.30 16.30
CA HIS A 49 11.15 -0.86 16.67
C HIS A 49 10.24 -0.57 15.47
N HIS A 50 10.81 -0.18 14.34
CA HIS A 50 10.06 0.11 13.12
C HIS A 50 9.47 -1.14 12.45
N ALA A 51 10.06 -2.33 12.67
CA ALA A 51 9.52 -3.60 12.17
C ALA A 51 8.41 -4.18 13.06
N THR A 52 8.32 -3.72 14.31
CA THR A 52 7.40 -4.26 15.33
C THR A 52 5.92 -4.22 14.92
N PRO A 53 5.38 -3.15 14.31
CA PRO A 53 3.99 -3.13 13.86
C PRO A 53 3.66 -4.27 12.88
N TRP A 54 4.57 -4.61 11.96
CA TRP A 54 4.37 -5.69 11.00
C TRP A 54 4.26 -7.05 11.68
N TYR A 55 5.09 -7.32 12.69
CA TYR A 55 5.01 -8.56 13.46
C TYR A 55 3.74 -8.65 14.31
N ASN A 56 3.26 -7.53 14.83
CA ASN A 56 2.03 -7.48 15.62
C ASN A 56 0.80 -7.78 14.74
N GLU A 57 0.78 -7.29 13.50
CA GLU A 57 -0.34 -7.48 12.57
C GLU A 57 -0.28 -8.82 11.81
N ALA A 58 0.92 -9.40 11.62
CA ALA A 58 1.09 -10.69 10.95
C ALA A 58 0.14 -11.81 11.40
N PRO A 59 -0.06 -12.09 12.72
CA PRO A 59 -1.01 -13.11 13.16
C PRO A 59 -2.46 -12.76 12.80
N VAL A 60 -2.85 -11.48 12.86
CA VAL A 60 -4.21 -11.03 12.52
C VAL A 60 -4.47 -11.22 11.03
N LEU A 61 -3.52 -10.88 10.17
CA LEU A 61 -3.62 -11.06 8.72
C LEU A 61 -3.70 -12.54 8.33
N LYS A 62 -2.90 -13.39 8.97
CA LYS A 62 -2.95 -14.85 8.78
C LYS A 62 -4.27 -15.45 9.26
N GLU A 63 -4.78 -15.01 10.41
CA GLU A 63 -6.05 -15.50 10.95
C GLU A 63 -7.24 -15.06 10.08
N LYS A 64 -7.30 -13.79 9.70
CA LYS A 64 -8.44 -13.23 8.97
C LYS A 64 -8.42 -13.57 7.49
N TYR A 65 -7.25 -13.58 6.86
CA TYR A 65 -7.14 -13.68 5.40
C TYR A 65 -6.27 -14.84 4.90
N GLY A 66 -5.53 -15.53 5.78
CA GLY A 66 -4.61 -16.59 5.36
C GLY A 66 -3.33 -16.07 4.70
N LEU A 67 -3.10 -14.76 4.79
CA LEU A 67 -1.93 -14.07 4.27
C LEU A 67 -0.75 -14.28 5.21
N GLU A 68 0.40 -14.69 4.67
CA GLU A 68 1.66 -14.72 5.42
C GLU A 68 2.45 -13.43 5.16
N LEU A 69 3.00 -12.83 6.22
CA LEU A 69 3.97 -11.74 6.10
C LEU A 69 5.39 -12.28 6.23
N ASN A 70 6.24 -11.94 5.26
CA ASN A 70 7.68 -12.13 5.33
C ASN A 70 8.33 -10.77 5.60
N VAL A 71 8.61 -10.46 6.87
CA VAL A 71 9.24 -9.19 7.26
C VAL A 71 10.75 -9.30 7.12
N ILE A 72 11.32 -8.44 6.28
CA ILE A 72 12.75 -8.37 5.96
C ILE A 72 13.31 -7.12 6.61
N GLU A 73 14.00 -7.29 7.74
CA GLU A 73 14.64 -6.19 8.45
C GLU A 73 15.97 -5.82 7.82
N ILE A 74 16.16 -4.52 7.58
CA ILE A 74 17.42 -3.94 7.11
C ILE A 74 17.79 -2.76 8.02
N THR A 75 19.07 -2.60 8.31
CA THR A 75 19.57 -1.49 9.12
C THR A 75 19.33 -0.13 8.47
N ALA A 76 19.30 0.93 9.28
CA ALA A 76 19.16 2.33 8.83
C ALA A 76 20.13 2.69 7.70
N ASP A 77 21.38 2.24 7.85
CA ASP A 77 22.49 2.61 6.96
C ASP A 77 22.38 1.93 5.59
N GLU A 78 21.74 0.76 5.52
CA GLU A 78 21.72 -0.07 4.32
C GLU A 78 20.42 0.04 3.54
N ILE A 79 19.29 0.25 4.23
CA ILE A 79 17.94 0.08 3.66
C ILE A 79 17.74 0.92 2.41
N TYR A 80 18.19 2.18 2.41
CA TYR A 80 18.09 3.05 1.23
C TYR A 80 18.75 2.43 0.00
N SER A 81 20.03 2.04 0.13
CA SER A 81 20.81 1.51 -0.99
C SER A 81 20.27 0.18 -1.52
N ARG A 82 19.81 -0.70 -0.62
CA ARG A 82 19.25 -2.01 -0.99
C ARG A 82 17.90 -1.89 -1.68
N VAL A 83 17.04 -1.00 -1.20
CA VAL A 83 15.74 -0.75 -1.80
C VAL A 83 15.89 -0.07 -3.16
N VAL A 84 16.74 0.95 -3.30
CA VAL A 84 17.01 1.58 -4.61
C VAL A 84 17.53 0.55 -5.62
N LEU A 85 18.43 -0.34 -5.19
CA LEU A 85 18.91 -1.43 -6.04
C LEU A 85 17.76 -2.34 -6.48
N GLU A 86 16.88 -2.74 -5.57
CA GLU A 86 15.73 -3.58 -5.90
C GLU A 86 14.75 -2.88 -6.85
N LEU A 87 14.39 -1.62 -6.59
CA LEU A 87 13.46 -0.84 -7.43
C LEU A 87 14.01 -0.65 -8.85
N THR A 88 15.32 -0.45 -8.99
CA THR A 88 15.98 -0.29 -10.29
C THR A 88 16.12 -1.61 -11.04
N GLN A 89 16.40 -2.72 -10.34
CA GLN A 89 16.53 -4.05 -10.93
C GLN A 89 15.18 -4.74 -11.20
N ARG A 90 14.14 -4.38 -10.44
CA ARG A 90 12.77 -4.91 -10.53
C ARG A 90 12.73 -6.43 -10.43
N THR A 91 13.44 -7.00 -9.45
CA THR A 91 13.49 -8.46 -9.30
C THR A 91 12.21 -9.02 -8.67
N GLY A 92 11.45 -8.18 -7.98
CA GLY A 92 10.24 -8.56 -7.25
C GLY A 92 10.54 -9.07 -5.84
N ALA A 93 11.67 -8.66 -5.25
CA ALA A 93 12.05 -9.12 -3.92
C ALA A 93 11.15 -8.55 -2.80
N TYR A 94 10.55 -7.37 -3.01
CA TYR A 94 9.73 -6.66 -2.02
C TYR A 94 8.37 -6.29 -2.62
N ASP A 95 7.30 -6.60 -1.88
CA ASP A 95 5.93 -6.21 -2.20
C ASP A 95 5.57 -4.88 -1.53
N ILE A 96 6.04 -4.69 -0.29
CA ILE A 96 5.86 -3.45 0.48
C ILE A 96 7.22 -2.92 0.91
N VAL A 97 7.42 -1.63 0.71
CA VAL A 97 8.64 -0.92 1.09
C VAL A 97 8.31 0.11 2.16
N GLN A 98 8.88 -0.07 3.35
CA GLN A 98 8.97 1.00 4.34
C GLN A 98 10.18 1.88 4.03
N TYR A 99 9.99 3.19 3.96
CA TYR A 99 11.04 4.13 3.61
C TYR A 99 10.88 5.48 4.30
N ASN A 100 11.98 6.23 4.40
CA ASN A 100 11.94 7.60 4.91
C ASN A 100 11.28 8.52 3.88
N SER A 101 10.30 9.31 4.30
CA SER A 101 9.60 10.29 3.44
C SER A 101 10.49 11.19 2.58
N ALA A 102 11.71 11.50 3.03
CA ALA A 102 12.67 12.30 2.26
C ALA A 102 13.10 11.63 0.94
N TRP A 103 12.93 10.30 0.79
CA TRP A 103 13.32 9.52 -0.38
C TRP A 103 12.20 9.33 -1.40
N ILE A 104 11.00 9.88 -1.16
CA ILE A 104 9.83 9.73 -2.02
C ILE A 104 10.13 10.08 -3.50
N GLY A 105 10.93 11.12 -3.74
CA GLY A 105 11.28 11.56 -5.10
C GLY A 105 12.14 10.56 -5.86
N ASP A 106 12.94 9.75 -5.16
CA ASP A 106 13.75 8.70 -5.78
C ASP A 106 12.89 7.45 -6.10
N TYR A 107 11.76 7.28 -5.39
CA TYR A 107 10.97 6.04 -5.39
C TYR A 107 9.69 6.17 -6.23
N GLU A 108 9.17 7.37 -6.41
CA GLU A 108 7.86 7.65 -7.03
C GLU A 108 7.67 6.96 -8.40
N ALA A 109 8.73 6.87 -9.20
CA ALA A 109 8.70 6.26 -10.53
C ALA A 109 8.58 4.73 -10.51
N TYR A 110 8.73 4.11 -9.33
CA TYR A 110 8.76 2.66 -9.12
C TYR A 110 7.62 2.16 -8.24
N ILE A 111 7.03 3.02 -7.41
CA ILE A 111 5.96 2.67 -6.48
C ILE A 111 4.57 2.89 -7.09
N LEU A 112 3.61 2.06 -6.68
CA LEU A 112 2.24 2.11 -7.19
C LEU A 112 1.51 3.34 -6.65
N PRO A 113 0.94 4.20 -7.52
CA PRO A 113 0.04 5.26 -7.07
C PRO A 113 -1.21 4.67 -6.39
N LEU A 114 -1.57 5.23 -5.25
CA LEU A 114 -2.66 4.77 -4.38
C LEU A 114 -3.96 5.58 -4.58
N ASP A 115 -3.99 6.49 -5.56
CA ASP A 115 -5.14 7.40 -5.76
C ASP A 115 -6.46 6.65 -5.91
N ASP A 116 -6.51 5.61 -6.75
CA ASP A 116 -7.73 4.83 -6.99
C ASP A 116 -8.12 3.99 -5.75
N TYR A 117 -7.14 3.43 -5.05
CA TYR A 117 -7.36 2.69 -3.80
C TYR A 117 -7.94 3.57 -2.71
N VAL A 118 -7.42 4.79 -2.56
CA VAL A 118 -7.94 5.77 -1.62
C VAL A 118 -9.35 6.22 -2.02
N VAL A 119 -9.63 6.41 -3.31
CA VAL A 119 -11.00 6.74 -3.74
C VAL A 119 -11.98 5.61 -3.41
N GLN A 120 -11.56 4.36 -3.54
CA GLN A 120 -12.42 3.21 -3.32
C GLN A 120 -12.64 2.89 -1.83
N ASP A 121 -11.56 2.85 -1.05
CA ASP A 121 -11.55 2.23 0.29
C ASP A 121 -10.89 3.13 1.35
N ASN A 122 -11.06 4.46 1.27
CA ASN A 122 -10.46 5.40 2.22
C ASN A 122 -10.82 5.10 3.69
N ASP A 123 -12.00 4.57 3.97
CA ASP A 123 -12.43 4.26 5.34
C ASP A 123 -11.56 3.17 5.97
N GLU A 124 -11.02 2.25 5.16
CA GLU A 124 -10.09 1.21 5.61
C GLU A 124 -8.63 1.70 5.58
N ILE A 125 -8.26 2.53 4.59
CA ILE A 125 -6.89 3.05 4.44
C ILE A 125 -6.60 4.17 5.46
N GLY A 126 -7.62 4.91 5.87
CA GLY A 126 -7.47 6.05 6.79
C GLY A 126 -6.71 7.24 6.21
N PHE A 127 -6.57 7.35 4.88
CA PHE A 127 -5.71 8.36 4.26
C PHE A 127 -6.13 9.80 4.64
N ALA A 128 -7.43 10.06 4.71
CA ALA A 128 -7.98 11.35 5.11
C ALA A 128 -7.82 11.68 6.61
N ASP A 129 -7.56 10.67 7.45
CA ASP A 129 -7.38 10.84 8.91
C ASP A 129 -5.91 11.15 9.28
N ILE A 130 -4.98 10.97 8.33
CA ILE A 130 -3.58 11.35 8.50
C ILE A 130 -3.49 12.88 8.61
N LEU A 131 -2.81 13.38 9.65
CA LEU A 131 -2.64 14.82 9.87
C LEU A 131 -2.13 15.52 8.60
N PRO A 132 -2.69 16.69 8.23
CA PRO A 132 -2.41 17.32 6.93
C PRO A 132 -0.93 17.60 6.65
N ALA A 133 -0.12 17.86 7.69
CA ALA A 133 1.31 18.11 7.55
C ALA A 133 2.05 16.83 7.13
N PHE A 134 1.79 15.70 7.78
CA PHE A 134 2.38 14.41 7.44
C PHE A 134 1.89 13.93 6.08
N ASN A 135 0.59 14.07 5.80
CA ASN A 135 0.05 13.63 4.52
C ASN A 135 0.71 14.36 3.33
N LYS A 136 0.84 15.69 3.41
CA LYS A 136 1.50 16.48 2.37
C LYS A 136 3.00 16.20 2.24
N ALA A 137 3.70 16.00 3.36
CA ALA A 137 5.16 15.84 3.35
C ALA A 137 5.62 14.41 3.07
N GLN A 138 4.81 13.40 3.40
CA GLN A 138 5.23 12.00 3.42
C GLN A 138 4.54 11.12 2.39
N ASN A 139 3.32 11.49 1.95
CA ASN A 139 2.48 10.62 1.13
C ASN A 139 2.17 11.14 -0.27
N LEU A 140 2.41 12.44 -0.51
CA LEU A 140 2.10 13.10 -1.77
C LEU A 140 3.35 13.46 -2.56
N TRP A 141 3.38 13.06 -3.84
CA TRP A 141 4.40 13.50 -4.79
C TRP A 141 3.75 13.88 -6.12
N GLY A 142 4.05 15.06 -6.64
CA GLY A 142 3.46 15.54 -7.90
C GLY A 142 1.92 15.57 -7.91
N GLY A 143 1.28 15.69 -6.73
CA GLY A 143 -0.17 15.64 -6.57
C GLY A 143 -0.77 14.22 -6.50
N LYS A 144 0.05 13.17 -6.59
CA LYS A 144 -0.38 11.77 -6.48
C LYS A 144 -0.16 11.23 -5.07
N LYS A 145 -1.01 10.29 -4.65
CA LYS A 145 -0.84 9.54 -3.40
C LYS A 145 0.05 8.34 -3.69
N VAL A 146 1.19 8.21 -3.02
CA VAL A 146 2.18 7.16 -3.35
C VAL A 146 2.65 6.34 -2.14
N SER A 147 2.18 6.68 -0.94
CA SER A 147 2.45 5.96 0.30
C SER A 147 1.37 6.28 1.34
N VAL A 148 1.42 5.56 2.46
CA VAL A 148 0.57 5.78 3.63
C VAL A 148 1.48 5.89 4.85
N THR A 149 1.27 6.92 5.66
CA THR A 149 2.06 7.17 6.87
C THR A 149 1.83 6.05 7.88
N ILE A 150 2.90 5.43 8.36
CA ILE A 150 2.88 4.52 9.52
C ILE A 150 3.22 5.28 10.80
N ASP A 151 4.23 6.14 10.75
CA ASP A 151 4.67 6.99 11.85
C ASP A 151 5.02 8.42 11.38
N GLY A 152 4.93 9.37 12.33
CA GLY A 152 5.17 10.78 12.09
C GLY A 152 6.09 11.36 13.15
N ASP A 153 7.32 11.66 12.78
CA ASP A 153 8.32 12.20 13.69
C ASP A 153 8.25 13.72 13.77
N THR A 154 8.40 14.23 14.99
CA THR A 154 8.66 15.65 15.25
C THR A 154 10.00 15.78 15.96
N PHE A 155 10.84 16.71 15.48
CA PHE A 155 12.08 17.03 16.19
C PHE A 155 11.74 17.70 17.52
N LEU A 156 12.18 17.06 18.60
CA LEU A 156 12.01 17.52 19.97
C LEU A 156 13.39 17.78 20.58
N PHE A 157 13.52 18.87 21.31
CA PHE A 157 14.72 19.16 22.07
C PHE A 157 14.59 18.54 23.46
N TYR A 158 15.30 17.44 23.67
CA TYR A 158 15.43 16.81 24.98
C TYR A 158 16.68 17.32 25.68
N TYR A 159 16.56 17.67 26.96
CA TYR A 159 17.70 18.06 27.77
C TYR A 159 17.59 17.48 29.18
N ARG A 160 18.75 17.32 29.82
CA ARG A 160 18.85 16.86 31.21
C ARG A 160 18.64 18.02 32.16
N LYS A 161 17.38 18.21 32.57
CA LYS A 161 16.99 19.30 33.47
C LYS A 161 17.84 19.34 34.75
N ASP A 162 18.13 18.19 35.34
CA ASP A 162 18.96 18.08 36.53
C ASP A 162 20.39 18.60 36.33
N LEU A 163 21.02 18.29 35.19
CA LEU A 163 22.34 18.83 34.85
C LEU A 163 22.28 20.33 34.55
N PHE A 164 21.20 20.80 33.91
CA PHE A 164 20.99 22.22 33.67
C PHE A 164 20.67 23.00 34.95
N GLU A 165 20.18 22.34 36.00
CA GLU A 165 19.86 22.96 37.29
C GLU A 165 21.01 22.85 38.29
N ASP A 166 21.93 21.89 38.11
CA ASP A 166 23.10 21.65 38.96
C ASP A 166 24.02 22.89 39.03
N ALA A 167 24.36 23.29 40.26
CA ALA A 167 25.17 24.48 40.50
C ALA A 167 26.63 24.30 40.07
N GLY A 168 27.17 23.07 40.15
CA GLY A 168 28.52 22.75 39.71
C GLY A 168 28.63 22.83 38.19
N GLU A 169 27.70 22.20 37.48
CA GLU A 169 27.63 22.25 36.01
C GLU A 169 27.47 23.70 35.51
N LYS A 170 26.58 24.49 36.14
CA LYS A 170 26.42 25.92 35.82
C LYS A 170 27.71 26.72 36.01
N ALA A 171 28.49 26.44 37.05
CA ALA A 171 29.74 27.14 37.31
C ALA A 171 30.88 26.70 36.37
N ALA A 172 30.85 25.44 35.92
CA ALA A 172 31.83 24.85 35.02
C ALA A 172 31.61 25.27 33.56
N PHE A 173 30.36 25.53 33.16
CA PHE A 173 30.00 25.99 31.82
C PHE A 173 30.46 27.44 31.60
N LYS A 174 31.42 27.66 30.70
CA LYS A 174 31.98 28.98 30.33
C LYS A 174 31.79 29.26 28.85
#